data_AF-A0A9P3Z705-F1
#
_entry.id   AF-A0A9P3Z705-F1
#
_cell.length_a   1.000
_cell.length_b   1.000
_cell.length_c   1.000
_cell.angle_alpha   90.00
_cell.angle_beta   90.00
_cell.angle_gamma   90.00
#
_symmetry.space_group_name_H-M   'P 1'
#
loop_
_entity.id
_entity.type
_entity.pdbx_description
1 polymer ?
#
loop_
_entity_poly.entity_id
_entity_poly.type
_entity_poly.pdbx_seq_one_letter_code
_entity_poly.pdbx_strand_id
1 'polypeptide(L)'
;MVNMRVFKIKCPECGSPAIIRKSDWKDKKLADLYCACTEVECGHTFVFNAQFSHTLSPSGLTGNKLVKFLIDRLKPEERQFALDLLNGQTA
;
A
#
# COMPACT_ATOMS: atom_id res chain seq x y z
N MET A 1 -0.07 -13.14 -19.60
CA MET A 1 -1.22 -12.36 -19.10
C MET A 1 -1.24 -12.48 -17.58
N VAL A 2 -1.07 -11.38 -16.85
CA VAL A 2 -1.18 -11.40 -15.38
C VAL A 2 -2.67 -11.33 -15.03
N ASN A 3 -3.20 -12.32 -14.31
CA ASN A 3 -4.60 -12.31 -13.88
C ASN A 3 -4.77 -11.31 -12.72
N MET A 4 -5.46 -10.19 -12.98
CA MET A 4 -5.67 -9.13 -12.00
C MET A 4 -6.81 -9.49 -11.03
N ARG A 5 -6.48 -9.65 -9.75
CA ARG A 5 -7.48 -9.85 -8.70
C ARG A 5 -8.05 -8.50 -8.28
N VAL A 6 -9.37 -8.40 -8.26
CA VAL A 6 -10.10 -7.21 -7.78
C VAL A 6 -10.52 -7.45 -6.33
N PHE A 7 -10.22 -6.49 -5.45
CA PHE A 7 -10.69 -6.53 -4.07
C PHE A 7 -12.23 -6.39 -4.03
N LYS A 8 -12.90 -7.35 -3.37
CA LYS A 8 -14.36 -7.34 -3.20
C LYS A 8 -14.69 -7.29 -1.71
N ILE A 9 -15.43 -6.26 -1.31
CA ILE A 9 -15.98 -6.15 0.05
C ILE A 9 -17.14 -7.14 0.17
N LYS A 10 -17.17 -7.90 1.28
CA LYS A 10 -18.27 -8.80 1.60
C LYS A 10 -19.21 -8.12 2.59
N CYS A 11 -20.50 -8.32 2.41
CA CYS A 11 -21.52 -7.91 3.36
C CYS A 11 -21.32 -8.66 4.69
N PRO A 12 -21.31 -7.97 5.85
CA PRO A 12 -21.14 -8.63 7.15
C PRO A 12 -22.33 -9.53 7.52
N GLU A 13 -23.53 -9.23 7.01
CA GLU A 13 -24.77 -9.95 7.36
C GLU A 13 -24.94 -11.24 6.56
N CYS A 14 -24.80 -11.19 5.23
CA CYS A 14 -25.09 -12.33 4.36
C CYS A 14 -23.87 -12.90 3.63
N GLY A 15 -22.70 -12.25 3.72
CA GLY A 15 -21.49 -12.66 3.02
C GLY A 15 -21.46 -12.39 1.51
N SER A 16 -22.58 -11.99 0.90
CA SER A 16 -22.65 -11.60 -0.51
C SER A 16 -21.76 -10.39 -0.81
N PRO A 17 -21.31 -10.20 -2.07
CA PRO A 17 -20.54 -9.03 -2.45
C PRO A 17 -21.28 -7.71 -2.15
N ALA A 18 -20.52 -6.66 -1.88
CA ALA A 18 -21.04 -5.31 -1.75
C ALA A 18 -20.41 -4.37 -2.78
N ILE A 19 -21.19 -3.41 -3.25
CA ILE A 19 -20.77 -2.35 -4.20
C ILE A 19 -20.46 -1.09 -3.39
N ILE A 20 -19.31 -0.47 -3.66
CA ILE A 20 -18.95 0.84 -3.12
C ILE A 20 -19.71 1.92 -3.91
N ARG A 21 -20.53 2.71 -3.22
CA ARG A 21 -21.31 3.82 -3.80
C ARG A 21 -20.59 5.17 -3.69
N LYS A 22 -19.86 5.37 -2.58
CA LYS A 22 -19.11 6.59 -2.31
C LYS A 22 -17.85 6.23 -1.53
N SER A 23 -16.75 6.91 -1.85
CA SER A 23 -15.51 6.87 -1.07
C SER A 23 -15.25 8.26 -0.49
N ASP A 24 -15.17 8.36 0.83
CA ASP A 24 -14.87 9.59 1.55
C ASP A 24 -13.47 9.49 2.16
N TRP A 25 -12.51 10.17 1.55
CA TRP A 25 -11.11 10.13 1.96
C TRP A 25 -10.86 11.10 3.12
N LYS A 26 -10.40 10.57 4.25
CA LYS A 26 -10.02 11.35 5.44
C LYS A 26 -8.54 11.72 5.45
N ASP A 27 -7.71 10.81 4.96
CA ASP A 27 -6.28 11.00 4.74
C ASP A 27 -5.84 10.20 3.51
N LYS A 28 -4.62 10.42 3.00
CA LYS A 28 -4.03 9.61 1.93
C LYS A 28 -4.02 8.10 2.22
N LYS A 29 -4.10 7.72 3.49
CA LYS A 29 -4.03 6.34 3.98
C LYS A 29 -5.32 5.83 4.62
N LEU A 30 -6.38 6.64 4.66
CA LEU A 30 -7.63 6.29 5.35
C LEU A 30 -8.85 6.81 4.58
N ALA A 31 -9.81 5.92 4.32
CA ALA A 31 -11.07 6.26 3.68
C ALA A 31 -12.25 5.50 4.30
N ASP A 32 -13.40 6.16 4.30
CA ASP A 32 -14.70 5.55 4.61
C ASP A 32 -15.40 5.18 3.29
N LEU A 33 -15.71 3.90 3.12
CA LEU A 33 -16.35 3.36 1.93
C LEU A 33 -17.82 3.05 2.23
N TYR A 34 -18.73 3.80 1.61
CA TYR A 34 -20.16 3.57 1.74
C TYR A 34 -20.58 2.47 0.78
N CYS A 35 -21.00 1.34 1.33
CA CYS A 35 -21.24 0.10 0.62
C CYS A 35 -22.73 -0.27 0.64
N ALA A 36 -23.19 -0.93 -0.43
CA ALA A 36 -24.50 -1.53 -0.52
C ALA A 36 -24.36 -2.99 -0.95
N CYS A 37 -24.99 -3.91 -0.21
CA CYS A 37 -25.04 -5.32 -0.55
C CYS A 37 -25.68 -5.53 -1.93
N THR A 38 -25.17 -6.49 -2.71
CA THR A 38 -25.75 -6.85 -4.02
C THR A 38 -26.96 -7.78 -3.90
N GLU A 39 -27.06 -8.53 -2.80
CA GLU A 39 -28.22 -9.37 -2.53
C GLU A 39 -29.42 -8.49 -2.18
N VAL A 40 -30.48 -8.57 -2.98
CA VAL A 40 -31.64 -7.67 -2.90
C VAL A 40 -32.41 -7.92 -1.61
N GLU A 41 -32.56 -9.18 -1.22
CA GLU A 41 -33.23 -9.57 0.03
C GLU A 41 -32.45 -9.12 1.27
N CYS A 42 -31.12 -9.02 1.17
CA CYS A 42 -30.30 -8.50 2.27
C CYS A 42 -30.39 -6.98 2.36
N GLY A 43 -30.25 -6.28 1.23
CA GLY A 43 -30.39 -4.81 1.13
C GLY A 43 -29.44 -3.99 2.01
N HIS A 44 -28.50 -4.62 2.72
CA HIS A 44 -27.74 -3.99 3.79
C HIS A 44 -26.82 -2.90 3.24
N THR A 45 -26.91 -1.71 3.84
CA THR A 45 -26.05 -0.57 3.53
C THR A 45 -25.18 -0.25 4.74
N PHE A 46 -23.88 -0.13 4.54
CA PHE A 46 -22.92 -0.02 5.64
C PHE A 46 -21.70 0.79 5.24
N VAL A 47 -20.93 1.22 6.24
CA VAL A 47 -19.64 1.90 6.04
C VAL A 47 -18.52 0.93 6.36
N PHE A 48 -17.54 0.82 5.44
CA PHE A 48 -16.33 0.03 5.60
C PHE A 48 -15.12 0.97 5.65
N ASN A 49 -14.32 0.92 6.73
CA ASN A 49 -13.12 1.74 6.83
C ASN A 49 -11.95 1.03 6.14
N ALA A 50 -11.40 1.64 5.09
CA ALA A 50 -10.22 1.17 4.39
C ALA A 50 -8.99 1.94 4.89
N GLN A 51 -8.04 1.23 5.50
CA GLN A 51 -6.84 1.82 6.09
C GLN A 51 -5.56 1.14 5.60
N PHE A 52 -4.56 1.93 5.22
CA PHE A 52 -3.20 1.46 5.03
C PHE A 52 -2.59 1.05 6.38
N SER A 53 -2.12 -0.19 6.47
CA SER A 53 -1.45 -0.70 7.67
C SER A 53 0.06 -0.42 7.62
N HIS A 54 0.79 -1.16 6.78
CA HIS A 54 2.24 -1.05 6.66
C HIS A 54 2.73 -1.49 5.28
N THR A 55 3.97 -1.13 4.99
CA THR A 55 4.63 -1.47 3.72
C THR A 55 5.42 -2.77 3.89
N LEU A 56 5.16 -3.78 3.06
CA LEU A 56 5.97 -5.01 3.01
C LEU A 56 7.24 -4.84 2.19
N SER A 57 7.14 -4.14 1.06
CA SER A 57 8.28 -3.78 0.21
C SER A 57 8.16 -2.31 -0.17
N PRO A 58 9.22 -1.50 0.06
CA PRO A 58 9.19 -0.07 -0.19
C PRO A 58 8.90 0.21 -1.66
N SER A 59 8.21 1.32 -1.92
CA SER A 59 7.96 1.75 -3.29
C SER A 59 9.28 2.09 -3.99
N GLY A 60 9.42 1.70 -5.25
CA GLY A 60 10.55 2.09 -6.10
C GLY A 60 10.66 3.62 -6.24
N LEU A 61 9.55 4.35 -6.11
CA LEU A 61 9.52 5.81 -6.08
C LEU A 61 10.20 6.40 -4.84
N THR A 62 10.38 5.58 -3.80
CA THR A 62 11.08 5.95 -2.56
C THR A 62 12.48 5.33 -2.45
N GLY A 63 12.98 4.64 -3.48
CA GLY A 63 14.30 3.99 -3.46
C GLY A 63 15.44 4.96 -3.12
N ASN A 64 15.42 6.17 -3.67
CA ASN A 64 16.41 7.21 -3.37
C ASN A 64 16.43 7.59 -1.88
N LYS A 65 15.29 7.50 -1.17
CA LYS A 65 15.23 7.77 0.27
C LYS A 65 15.92 6.68 1.08
N LEU A 66 15.82 5.42 0.64
CA LEU A 66 16.54 4.31 1.27
C LEU A 66 18.04 4.40 1.02
N VAL A 67 18.44 4.66 -0.23
CA VAL A 67 19.86 4.87 -0.58
C VAL A 67 20.44 6.02 0.23
N LYS A 68 19.75 7.16 0.28
CA LYS A 68 20.16 8.30 1.11
C LYS A 68 20.26 7.93 2.58
N PHE A 69 19.26 7.26 3.14
CA PHE A 69 19.25 6.84 4.55
C PHE A 69 20.43 5.91 4.88
N LEU A 70 20.79 5.00 3.97
CA LEU A 70 21.96 4.14 4.13
C LEU A 70 23.26 4.95 4.09
N ILE A 71 23.41 5.87 3.12
CA ILE A 71 24.59 6.74 3.01
C ILE A 71 24.74 7.65 4.25
N ASP A 72 23.64 8.21 4.77
CA ASP A 72 23.64 9.08 5.95
C ASP A 72 24.11 8.35 7.22
N ARG A 73 23.99 7.01 7.27
CA ARG A 73 24.46 6.17 8.38
C ARG A 73 25.91 5.72 8.27
N LEU A 74 26.53 5.87 7.10
CA LEU A 74 27.95 5.55 6.91
C LEU A 74 28.81 6.60 7.59
N LYS A 75 29.86 6.14 8.28
CA LYS A 75 30.92 7.03 8.75
C LYS A 75 31.67 7.64 7.56
N PRO A 76 32.29 8.82 7.70
CA PRO A 76 33.00 9.47 6.60
C PRO A 76 34.00 8.55 5.88
N GLU A 77 34.70 7.70 6.62
CA GLU A 77 35.67 6.72 6.13
C GLU A 77 35.04 5.58 5.30
N GLU A 78 33.78 5.20 5.57
CA GLU A 78 33.06 4.11 4.88
C GLU A 78 32.41 4.58 3.58
N ARG A 79 32.31 5.89 3.36
CA ARG A 79 31.71 6.47 2.15
C ARG A 79 32.55 6.20 0.91
N GLN A 80 33.88 6.21 1.05
CA GLN A 80 34.79 5.93 -0.06
C GLN A 80 34.64 4.48 -0.52
N PHE A 81 34.58 3.53 0.44
CA PHE A 81 34.31 2.12 0.14
C PHE A 81 32.96 1.91 -0.57
N ALA A 82 31.91 2.62 -0.15
CA ALA A 82 30.61 2.54 -0.82
C ALA A 82 30.66 3.07 -2.28
N LEU A 83 31.44 4.12 -2.55
CA LEU A 83 31.65 4.63 -3.91
C LEU A 83 32.41 3.63 -4.78
N ASP A 84 33.47 3.03 -4.24
CA ASP A 84 34.28 2.03 -4.96
C ASP A 84 33.44 0.79 -5.32
N LEU A 85 32.55 0.37 -4.41
CA LEU A 85 31.59 -0.72 -4.63
C LEU A 85 30.60 -0.38 -5.77
N LEU A 86 30.05 0.83 -5.80
CA LEU A 86 29.12 1.28 -6.83
C LEU A 86 29.79 1.42 -8.21
N ASN A 87 31.07 1.79 -8.24
CA ASN A 87 31.86 1.90 -9.47
C ASN A 87 32.41 0.55 -9.96
N GLY A 88 32.16 -0.55 -9.23
CA GLY A 88 32.68 -1.87 -9.57
C GLY A 88 34.21 -1.95 -9.47
N GLN A 89 34.83 -1.07 -8.68
CA GLN A 89 36.29 -0.99 -8.50
C GLN A 89 36.81 -1.88 -7.36
N THR A 90 36.00 -2.81 -6.88
CA THR A 90 36.46 -3.79 -5.89
C THR A 90 37.47 -4.73 -6.52
N ALA A 91 38.69 -4.71 -5.98
CA ALA A 91 39.73 -5.72 -6.23
C ALA A 91 39.29 -7.11 -5.78
#